data_AF-A0A0D2MM66-F1
#
_entry.id   AF-A0A0D2MM66-F1
#
_cell.length_a   1.000
_cell.length_b   1.000
_cell.length_c   1.000
_cell.angle_alpha   90.00
_cell.angle_beta   90.00
_cell.angle_gamma   90.00
#
_symmetry.space_group_name_H-M   'P 1'
#
loop_
_entity.id
_entity.type
_entity.pdbx_description
1 polymer ?
#
loop_
_entity_poly.entity_id
_entity_poly.type
_entity_poly.pdbx_seq_one_letter_code
_entity_poly.pdbx_strand_id
1 'polypeptide(L)'
;MQNHIRLFGSVVTRLNIFTDFRSFFESNTSGIYTGHGPKAVYKESHAVVLVGYDLDKGYWIVKNSWGVNFAASGFCKVAFGVDGVGYPDDTFGIYFVPDKPPPKPLNRLSPSSRPGCYKYRTLPSFAATRVWLGV
;
A
#
# COMPACT_ATOMS: atom_id res chain seq x y z
N MET A 1 -1.21 5.36 -10.77
CA MET A 1 -0.83 5.03 -9.37
C MET A 1 0.32 4.05 -9.25
N GLN A 2 0.18 2.79 -9.68
CA GLN A 2 1.25 1.78 -9.55
C GLN A 2 2.55 2.21 -10.21
N ASN A 3 2.48 2.81 -11.41
CA ASN A 3 3.65 3.37 -12.09
C ASN A 3 4.36 4.45 -11.25
N HIS A 4 3.58 5.31 -10.57
CA HIS A 4 4.14 6.35 -9.69
C HIS A 4 4.87 5.73 -8.49
N ILE A 5 4.27 4.73 -7.83
CA ILE A 5 4.92 3.97 -6.74
C ILE A 5 6.25 3.37 -7.20
N ARG A 6 6.31 2.84 -8.44
CA ARG A 6 7.56 2.26 -9.00
C ARG A 6 8.66 3.28 -9.20
N LEU A 7 8.31 4.45 -9.71
CA LEU A 7 9.29 5.48 -10.13
C LEU A 7 9.69 6.40 -8.98
N PHE A 8 8.75 6.67 -8.08
CA PHE A 8 8.83 7.73 -7.07
C PHE A 8 8.55 7.26 -5.64
N GLY A 9 8.13 6.00 -5.44
CA GLY A 9 8.10 5.33 -4.14
C GLY A 9 6.73 5.22 -3.48
N SER A 10 5.92 6.28 -3.49
CA SER A 10 4.61 6.25 -2.81
C SER A 10 3.58 7.20 -3.42
N VAL A 11 2.32 6.96 -3.07
CA VAL A 11 1.21 7.90 -3.30
C VAL A 11 0.43 8.11 -2.00
N VAL A 12 -0.15 9.28 -1.83
CA VAL A 12 -1.13 9.54 -0.77
C VAL A 12 -2.52 9.23 -1.33
N THR A 13 -3.38 8.59 -0.54
CA THR A 13 -4.76 8.29 -0.92
C THR A 13 -5.68 8.45 0.28
N ARG A 14 -6.97 8.67 0.00
CA ARG A 14 -8.05 8.43 0.99
C ARG A 14 -8.29 6.93 1.17
N LEU A 15 -8.67 6.54 2.39
CA LEU A 15 -9.25 5.25 2.77
C LEU A 15 -10.44 5.52 3.71
N ASN A 16 -11.60 4.95 3.41
CA ASN A 16 -12.74 5.01 4.31
C ASN A 16 -12.56 4.03 5.46
N ILE A 17 -12.68 4.53 6.68
CA ILE A 17 -12.57 3.73 7.89
C ILE A 17 -13.97 3.40 8.37
N PHE A 18 -14.22 2.11 8.54
CA PHE A 18 -15.43 1.57 9.15
C PHE A 18 -15.12 1.04 10.56
N THR A 19 -16.16 0.84 11.37
CA THR A 19 -16.06 0.37 12.76
C THR A 19 -15.26 -0.93 12.94
N ASP A 20 -15.22 -1.80 11.93
CA ASP A 20 -14.56 -3.09 12.01
C ASP A 20 -13.09 -3.06 11.55
N PHE A 21 -12.65 -1.98 10.90
CA PHE A 21 -11.31 -1.86 10.32
C PHE A 21 -10.22 -2.04 11.37
N ARG A 22 -10.35 -1.34 12.49
CA ARG A 22 -9.36 -1.41 13.58
C ARG A 22 -9.36 -2.79 14.24
N SER A 23 -10.52 -3.31 14.61
CA SER A 23 -10.66 -4.63 15.25
C SER A 23 -10.17 -5.77 14.35
N PHE A 24 -10.32 -5.64 13.02
CA PHE A 24 -9.76 -6.59 12.07
C PHE A 24 -8.24 -6.69 12.23
N PHE A 25 -7.52 -5.57 12.28
CA PHE A 25 -6.06 -5.58 12.41
C PHE A 25 -5.55 -5.86 13.83
N GLU A 26 -6.38 -5.65 14.85
CA GLU A 26 -6.08 -6.11 16.22
C GLU A 26 -6.08 -7.65 16.31
N SER A 27 -6.98 -8.32 15.59
CA SER A 27 -7.04 -9.79 15.53
C SER A 27 -6.21 -10.41 14.41
N ASN A 28 -5.88 -9.64 13.36
CA ASN A 28 -5.20 -10.12 12.17
C ASN A 28 -4.18 -9.08 11.65
N THR A 29 -3.11 -8.88 12.40
CA THR A 29 -2.10 -7.84 12.15
C THR A 29 -1.49 -7.87 10.74
N SER A 30 -1.35 -9.06 10.15
CA SER A 30 -0.77 -9.26 8.81
C SER A 30 -1.80 -9.59 7.72
N GLY A 31 -3.09 -9.56 8.07
CA GLY A 31 -4.22 -9.89 7.22
C GLY A 31 -4.42 -8.91 6.07
N ILE A 32 -5.22 -9.35 5.08
CA ILE A 32 -5.69 -8.49 3.99
C ILE A 32 -7.12 -8.09 4.35
N TYR A 33 -7.34 -6.82 4.63
CA TYR A 33 -8.69 -6.29 4.81
C TYR A 33 -9.38 -6.22 3.45
N THR A 34 -10.47 -6.96 3.31
CA THR A 34 -11.19 -7.16 2.04
C THR A 34 -12.47 -6.32 1.94
N GLY A 35 -12.71 -5.48 2.95
CA GLY A 35 -13.86 -4.59 3.04
C GLY A 35 -14.58 -4.74 4.35
N HIS A 36 -15.42 -3.74 4.62
CA HIS A 36 -16.26 -3.71 5.80
C HIS A 36 -17.40 -4.72 5.72
N GLY A 37 -17.78 -5.29 6.86
CA GLY A 37 -18.93 -6.17 6.99
C GLY A 37 -20.26 -5.41 6.91
N PRO A 38 -21.39 -6.10 6.70
CA PRO A 38 -22.70 -5.47 6.49
C PRO A 38 -23.23 -4.68 7.71
N LYS A 39 -22.68 -4.93 8.91
CA LYS A 39 -23.05 -4.23 10.15
C LYS A 39 -22.06 -3.10 10.50
N ALA A 40 -20.99 -2.96 9.73
CA ALA A 40 -19.98 -1.97 10.00
C ALA A 40 -20.48 -0.58 9.59
N VAL A 41 -20.20 0.41 10.42
CA VAL A 41 -20.65 1.79 10.20
C VAL A 41 -19.46 2.63 9.78
N TYR A 42 -19.65 3.48 8.77
CA TYR A 42 -18.65 4.47 8.37
C TYR A 42 -18.31 5.38 9.55
N LYS A 43 -17.01 5.60 9.78
CA LYS A 43 -16.50 6.48 10.83
C LYS A 43 -15.92 7.75 10.25
N GLU A 44 -14.95 7.60 9.36
CA GLU A 44 -14.20 8.73 8.83
C GLU A 44 -13.52 8.39 7.51
N SER A 45 -13.12 9.44 6.80
CA SER A 45 -12.20 9.35 5.68
C SER A 45 -10.81 9.64 6.22
N HIS A 46 -9.89 8.69 6.04
CA HIS A 46 -8.53 8.78 6.56
C HIS A 46 -7.50 8.87 5.44
N ALA A 47 -6.56 9.81 5.55
CA ALA A 47 -5.47 9.94 4.59
C ALA A 47 -4.34 8.98 4.95
N VAL A 48 -3.95 8.14 3.99
CA VAL A 48 -2.92 7.12 4.15
C VAL A 48 -1.94 7.12 2.99
N VAL A 49 -0.80 6.44 3.15
CA VAL A 49 0.23 6.35 2.12
C VAL A 49 0.29 4.94 1.57
N LEU A 50 0.12 4.79 0.26
CA LEU A 50 0.40 3.53 -0.42
C LEU A 50 1.89 3.46 -0.75
N VAL A 51 2.56 2.50 -0.14
CA VAL A 51 4.02 2.32 -0.27
C VAL A 51 4.39 1.09 -1.10
N GLY A 52 3.38 0.33 -1.53
CA GLY A 52 3.57 -0.90 -2.27
C GLY A 52 2.26 -1.59 -2.56
N TYR A 53 2.35 -2.74 -3.23
CA TYR A 53 1.21 -3.59 -3.54
C TYR A 53 1.68 -5.03 -3.84
N ASP A 54 0.72 -5.94 -3.97
CA ASP A 54 0.90 -7.29 -4.49
C ASP A 54 -0.23 -7.58 -5.49
N LEU A 55 0.11 -7.74 -6.77
CA LEU A 55 -0.86 -8.03 -7.82
C LEU A 55 -1.34 -9.47 -7.83
N ASP A 56 -0.54 -10.41 -7.32
CA ASP A 56 -0.93 -11.82 -7.28
C ASP A 56 -2.01 -12.04 -6.21
N LYS A 57 -1.85 -11.33 -5.09
CA LYS A 57 -2.76 -11.39 -3.95
C LYS A 57 -3.81 -10.29 -3.93
N GLY A 58 -3.72 -9.31 -4.81
CA GLY A 58 -4.75 -8.28 -5.00
C GLY A 58 -4.86 -7.24 -3.90
N TYR A 59 -3.75 -6.73 -3.35
CA TYR A 59 -3.78 -5.74 -2.27
C TYR A 59 -2.75 -4.62 -2.39
N TRP A 60 -3.06 -3.49 -1.75
CA TRP A 60 -2.14 -2.40 -1.44
C TRP A 60 -1.46 -2.64 -0.09
N ILE A 61 -0.20 -2.18 0.01
CA ILE A 61 0.50 -2.04 1.29
C ILE A 61 0.36 -0.59 1.71
N VAL A 62 -0.34 -0.40 2.82
CA VAL A 62 -0.68 0.91 3.38
C VAL A 62 0.23 1.18 4.56
N LYS A 63 0.94 2.32 4.55
CA LYS A 63 1.60 2.88 5.73
C LYS A 63 0.60 3.79 6.43
N ASN A 64 0.24 3.43 7.66
CA ASN A 64 -0.71 4.16 8.48
C ASN A 64 0.01 5.09 9.48
N SER A 65 -0.75 5.99 10.12
CA SER A 65 -0.27 7.00 11.07
C SER A 65 -0.74 6.77 12.51
N TRP A 66 -1.32 5.60 12.82
CA TRP A 66 -1.80 5.24 14.17
C TRP A 66 -0.74 4.57 15.06
N GLY A 67 0.54 4.86 14.81
CA GLY A 67 1.66 4.32 15.56
C GLY A 67 2.09 2.90 15.15
N VAL A 68 3.27 2.51 15.61
CA VAL A 68 3.90 1.23 15.25
C VAL A 68 3.20 0.01 15.86
N ASN A 69 2.39 0.20 16.90
CA ASN A 69 1.67 -0.90 17.55
C ASN A 69 0.41 -1.32 16.77
N PHE A 70 0.03 -0.56 15.73
CA PHE A 70 -1.08 -0.91 14.86
C PHE A 70 -0.66 -1.95 13.81
N ALA A 71 -1.45 -3.01 13.66
CA ALA A 71 -1.26 -4.02 12.61
C ALA A 71 0.20 -4.56 12.54
N ALA A 72 0.78 -4.65 11.34
CA ALA A 72 2.16 -5.07 11.13
C ALA A 72 3.10 -3.86 11.22
N SER A 73 3.47 -3.45 12.43
CA SER A 73 4.42 -2.36 12.69
C SER A 73 4.00 -0.99 12.10
N GLY A 74 2.70 -0.69 12.12
CA GLY A 74 2.10 0.52 11.52
C GLY A 74 1.71 0.35 10.04
N PHE A 75 1.93 -0.83 9.46
CA PHE A 75 1.54 -1.15 8.09
C PHE A 75 0.37 -2.13 8.07
N CYS A 76 -0.51 -1.96 7.09
CA CYS A 76 -1.62 -2.88 6.86
C CYS A 76 -1.81 -3.18 5.36
N LYS A 77 -2.57 -4.23 5.05
CA LYS A 77 -2.88 -4.62 3.67
C LYS A 77 -4.36 -4.45 3.42
N VAL A 78 -4.71 -3.71 2.38
CA VAL A 78 -6.10 -3.48 1.98
C VAL A 78 -6.27 -3.96 0.54
N ALA A 79 -7.28 -4.77 0.27
CA ALA A 79 -7.53 -5.28 -1.06
C ALA A 79 -7.81 -4.16 -2.06
N PHE A 80 -7.54 -4.39 -3.34
CA PHE A 80 -7.85 -3.42 -4.38
C PHE A 80 -9.36 -3.15 -4.49
N GLY A 81 -9.73 -1.90 -4.76
CA GLY A 81 -11.13 -1.51 -4.95
C GLY A 81 -11.97 -1.45 -3.68
N VAL A 82 -11.36 -1.59 -2.50
CA VAL A 82 -12.05 -1.61 -1.22
C VAL A 82 -12.06 -0.23 -0.57
N ASP A 83 -13.22 0.20 -0.09
CA ASP A 83 -13.38 1.36 0.80
C ASP A 83 -12.67 2.64 0.30
N GLY A 84 -12.68 2.84 -1.02
CA GLY A 84 -12.11 4.02 -1.68
C GLY A 84 -10.58 4.08 -1.72
N VAL A 85 -9.86 3.04 -1.28
CA VAL A 85 -8.39 3.05 -1.31
C VAL A 85 -7.87 3.08 -2.75
N GLY A 86 -7.03 4.06 -3.04
CA GLY A 86 -6.47 4.25 -4.37
C GLY A 86 -7.48 4.76 -5.39
N TYR A 87 -8.61 5.35 -4.95
CA TYR A 87 -9.55 5.96 -5.88
C TYR A 87 -8.89 7.18 -6.58
N PRO A 88 -8.91 7.29 -7.92
CA PRO A 88 -8.12 8.28 -8.64
C PRO A 88 -8.36 9.74 -8.21
N ASP A 89 -9.61 10.09 -7.92
CA ASP A 89 -9.99 11.47 -7.58
C ASP A 89 -9.44 11.91 -6.21
N ASP A 90 -9.08 10.95 -5.36
CA ASP A 90 -8.56 11.18 -4.01
C ASP A 90 -7.13 10.63 -3.85
N THR A 91 -6.40 10.43 -4.95
CA THR A 91 -5.05 9.87 -4.96
C THR A 91 -4.04 10.81 -5.58
N PHE A 92 -3.04 11.18 -4.79
CA PHE A 92 -2.02 12.15 -5.18
C PHE A 92 -0.63 11.51 -5.20
N GLY A 93 0.04 11.59 -6.34
CA GLY A 93 1.44 11.22 -6.45
C GLY A 93 2.32 12.37 -5.97
N ILE A 94 3.19 12.09 -4.99
CA ILE A 94 4.21 13.04 -4.55
C ILE A 94 5.55 12.53 -5.06
N TYR A 95 6.36 13.41 -5.64
CA TYR A 95 7.74 13.11 -5.98
C TYR A 95 8.64 14.20 -5.43
N PHE A 96 9.78 13.80 -4.87
CA PHE A 96 10.79 14.72 -4.34
C PHE A 96 12.02 14.64 -5.25
N VAL A 97 12.47 15.79 -5.73
CA VAL A 97 13.69 15.93 -6.52
C VAL A 97 14.70 16.69 -5.65
N PRO A 98 15.52 15.99 -4.84
CA PRO A 98 16.61 16.64 -4.13
C PRO A 98 17.64 17.19 -5.12
N ASP A 99 18.29 18.29 -4.78
CA ASP A 99 19.37 18.89 -5.59
C ASP A 99 20.54 17.90 -5.82
N LYS A 100 20.75 16.99 -4.87
CA LYS A 100 21.71 15.88 -4.96
C LYS A 100 21.01 14.59 -4.53
N PRO A 101 20.31 13.89 -5.46
CA PRO A 101 19.66 12.65 -5.10
C PRO A 101 20.71 11.64 -4.64
N PRO A 102 20.52 10.97 -3.49
CA PRO A 102 21.28 9.77 -3.22
C PRO A 102 21.02 8.80 -4.38
N PRO A 103 22.03 8.01 -4.81
CA PRO A 103 21.81 7.01 -5.85
C PRO A 103 20.57 6.21 -5.50
N LYS A 104 19.57 6.19 -6.39
CA LYS A 104 18.42 5.31 -6.19
C LYS A 104 19.01 3.91 -6.02
N PRO A 105 18.74 3.19 -4.90
CA PRO A 105 19.21 1.83 -4.79
C PRO A 105 18.72 1.09 -6.03
N LEU A 106 19.66 0.45 -6.75
CA LEU A 106 19.33 -0.37 -7.90
C LEU A 106 18.52 -1.55 -7.38
N ASN A 107 17.22 -1.36 -7.37
CA ASN A 107 16.25 -2.32 -6.91
C ASN A 107 16.32 -3.50 -7.87
N ARG A 108 16.95 -4.59 -7.42
CA ARG A 108 17.10 -5.80 -8.23
C ARG A 108 15.74 -6.49 -8.28
N LEU A 109 15.00 -6.19 -9.34
CA LEU A 109 13.77 -6.91 -9.71
C LEU A 109 14.13 -8.39 -9.89
N SER A 110 13.39 -9.27 -9.22
CA SER A 110 13.51 -10.71 -9.43
C SER A 110 12.26 -11.20 -10.16
N PRO A 111 12.36 -12.14 -11.11
CA PRO A 111 11.17 -12.68 -11.77
C PRO A 111 10.17 -13.27 -10.76
N SER A 112 8.87 -13.09 -11.02
CA SER A 112 7.79 -13.79 -10.31
C SER A 112 7.36 -15.04 -11.10
N SER A 113 6.49 -15.86 -10.50
CA SER A 113 5.90 -17.04 -11.15
C SER A 113 4.88 -16.70 -12.25
N ARG A 114 4.50 -15.42 -12.41
CA ARG A 114 3.65 -14.94 -13.50
C ARG A 114 4.49 -14.21 -14.56
N PRO A 115 4.36 -14.53 -15.86
CA PRO A 115 5.02 -13.78 -16.93
C PRO A 115 4.73 -12.28 -16.84
N GLY A 116 5.77 -11.44 -16.93
CA GLY A 116 5.67 -9.98 -16.81
C GLY A 116 5.57 -9.43 -15.37
N CYS A 117 5.43 -10.28 -14.35
CA CYS A 117 5.48 -9.87 -12.95
C CYS A 117 6.91 -9.96 -12.40
N TYR A 118 7.30 -8.97 -11.59
CA TYR A 118 8.57 -8.99 -10.87
C TYR A 118 8.34 -8.85 -9.37
N LYS A 119 9.12 -9.55 -8.56
CA LYS A 119 9.22 -9.34 -7.12
C LYS A 119 10.18 -8.19 -6.87
N TYR A 120 9.76 -7.30 -5.99
CA TYR A 120 10.57 -6.21 -5.50
C TYR A 120 10.83 -6.47 -4.03
N ARG A 121 12.10 -6.57 -3.63
CA ARG A 121 12.49 -6.52 -2.22
C ARG A 121 13.03 -5.13 -1.96
N THR A 122 12.38 -4.50 -1.01
CA THR A 122 12.50 -3.11 -0.67
C THR A 122 13.25 -3.11 0.68
N LEU A 123 14.12 -2.12 0.93
CA LEU A 123 14.94 -2.08 2.17
C LEU A 123 14.01 -2.11 3.40
N PRO A 124 14.46 -2.51 4.61
CA PRO A 124 13.58 -2.67 5.79
C PRO A 124 12.66 -1.47 6.11
N SER A 125 12.99 -0.27 5.63
CA SER A 125 12.22 0.97 5.77
C SER A 125 11.19 1.25 4.65
N PHE A 126 11.17 0.46 3.59
CA PHE A 126 10.24 0.56 2.48
C PHE A 126 9.54 -0.80 2.31
N ALA A 127 8.23 -0.81 2.10
CA ALA A 127 7.44 -2.03 2.00
C ALA A 127 6.68 -2.09 0.66
N ALA A 128 7.38 -2.44 -0.40
CA ALA A 128 6.77 -2.96 -1.63
C ALA A 128 7.26 -4.38 -1.86
N THR A 129 6.34 -5.34 -2.01
CA THR A 129 6.68 -6.77 -2.05
C THR A 129 6.59 -7.36 -3.46
N ARG A 130 5.74 -6.85 -4.38
CA ARG A 130 5.66 -7.32 -5.79
C ARG A 130 5.17 -6.22 -6.76
N VAL A 131 5.80 -6.09 -7.92
CA VAL A 131 5.56 -5.04 -8.91
C VAL A 131 5.52 -5.66 -10.32
N TRP A 132 4.40 -5.54 -11.04
CA TRP A 132 4.35 -5.86 -12.48
C TRP A 132 4.96 -4.72 -13.30
N LEU A 133 5.81 -5.05 -14.27
CA LEU A 133 6.36 -4.12 -15.24
C LEU A 133 5.98 -4.66 -16.61
N GLY A 134 4.71 -4.54 -16.97
CA GLY A 134 4.34 -4.70 -18.36
C GLY A 134 4.87 -3.51 -19.16
N VAL A 135 5.60 -3.84 -20.21
CA VAL A 135 5.69 -3.04 -21.43
C VAL A 135 4.33 -3.01 -22.13
#